data_AF-A0A1I4DQW6-F1
#
_entry.id   AF-A0A1I4DQW6-F1
#
_cell.length_a   1.000
_cell.length_b   1.000
_cell.length_c   1.000
_cell.angle_alpha   90.00
_cell.angle_beta   90.00
_cell.angle_gamma   90.00
#
_symmetry.space_group_name_H-M   'P 1'
#
loop_
_entity.id
_entity.type
_entity.pdbx_description
1 polymer ?
#
loop_
_entity_poly.entity_id
_entity_poly.type
_entity_poly.pdbx_seq_one_letter_code
_entity_poly.pdbx_strand_id
1 'polypeptide(L)'
;MPVPKPTGSIHRAAACLDVPGGPDLPEAAEFAAALTALTAELDPAAGWYAVFARRDPEGLAACLAGRRIPPWDVVASLLDDLTVRRGPRRARPRAAWLRTLYLASLTACDEAAGDPRRRAAELRDVLTRTLREQRHAAQREQALARVLTAGGHPAGAGSLAADLAWARDDRARATARCRELRERLAVLVARGGAGPGHGPGHVPSSPEPSGPVRARPRGARFAGLETGARADPAAGPVPAAIPAVPAPRGARFAGVESEGDERATRPEDPAGDAARAARVQRRCDETVARLAGLRARGRTGEAHALLCEAAGRPALWLPVLVERLEQAGMGADVADLLWEAANLPPGPLAEAAEALAAAGRAEDCGRLLRQAAARPAGEVASAALALRGAGLGSGAVELLSAVVRARRPEEAAEAVAADPAALTPLLLAAAARVSDRRRRDIEGVLARGRPAAGR
;
A
#
# COMPACT_ATOMS: atom_id res chain seq x y z
N MET A 1 1.12 -15.44 10.11
CA MET A 1 0.10 -14.76 10.93
C MET A 1 -1.20 -15.54 10.80
N PRO A 2 -1.78 -16.09 11.88
CA PRO A 2 -3.14 -16.62 11.79
C PRO A 2 -4.06 -15.44 11.50
N VAL A 3 -4.85 -15.52 10.44
CA VAL A 3 -5.83 -14.47 10.10
C VAL A 3 -6.84 -14.42 11.26
N PRO A 4 -6.90 -13.32 12.04
CA PRO A 4 -7.87 -13.22 13.12
C PRO A 4 -9.29 -13.30 12.52
N LYS A 5 -10.15 -14.09 13.16
CA LYS A 5 -11.50 -14.35 12.66
C LYS A 5 -12.29 -13.03 12.53
N PRO A 6 -12.93 -12.78 11.38
CA PRO A 6 -13.69 -11.55 11.17
C PRO A 6 -14.88 -11.50 12.12
N THR A 7 -14.85 -10.57 13.06
CA THR A 7 -15.97 -10.19 13.93
C THR A 7 -16.93 -9.29 13.15
N GLY A 8 -18.00 -9.90 12.66
CA GLY A 8 -19.28 -9.24 12.41
C GLY A 8 -19.31 -8.19 11.30
N SER A 9 -20.02 -8.55 10.22
CA SER A 9 -20.63 -7.67 9.21
C SER A 9 -19.68 -6.74 8.45
N ILE A 10 -19.30 -7.12 7.21
CA ILE A 10 -19.03 -6.26 6.02
C ILE A 10 -18.42 -7.21 4.97
N HIS A 11 -19.04 -7.32 3.78
CA HIS A 11 -18.78 -8.25 2.65
C HIS A 11 -19.67 -9.50 2.62
N ARG A 12 -20.98 -9.34 2.41
CA ARG A 12 -21.86 -10.44 1.95
C ARG A 12 -21.90 -10.56 0.42
N ALA A 13 -21.14 -9.76 -0.30
CA ALA A 13 -20.84 -9.95 -1.71
C ALA A 13 -19.64 -9.05 -2.04
N ALA A 14 -18.49 -9.62 -2.40
CA ALA A 14 -17.59 -8.85 -3.24
C ALA A 14 -18.39 -8.49 -4.50
N ALA A 15 -18.30 -7.24 -4.98
CA ALA A 15 -19.01 -6.78 -6.17
C ALA A 15 -18.42 -7.41 -7.45
N CYS A 16 -18.45 -8.74 -7.52
CA CYS A 16 -18.08 -9.49 -8.70
C CYS A 16 -19.00 -9.08 -9.86
N LEU A 17 -18.39 -8.91 -11.03
CA LEU A 17 -19.11 -8.56 -12.24
C LEU A 17 -19.53 -9.84 -12.92
N ASP A 18 -20.82 -9.99 -13.17
CA ASP A 18 -21.31 -11.09 -14.00
C ASP A 18 -20.76 -10.92 -15.42
N VAL A 19 -20.32 -12.04 -16.00
CA VAL A 19 -19.84 -12.10 -17.38
C VAL A 19 -21.07 -12.30 -18.29
N PRO A 20 -21.39 -11.34 -19.18
CA PRO A 20 -22.51 -11.49 -20.10
C PRO A 20 -22.23 -12.66 -21.05
N GLY A 21 -23.16 -13.63 -21.12
CA GLY A 21 -23.03 -14.81 -21.98
C GLY A 21 -22.36 -16.03 -21.34
N GLY A 22 -21.88 -15.96 -20.08
CA GLY A 22 -21.19 -17.08 -19.42
C GLY A 22 -19.70 -17.18 -19.78
N PRO A 23 -19.04 -18.33 -19.57
CA PRO A 23 -17.58 -18.49 -19.74
C PRO A 23 -17.10 -18.47 -21.20
N ASP A 24 -17.96 -18.15 -22.16
CA ASP A 24 -17.67 -18.22 -23.60
C ASP A 24 -16.76 -17.08 -24.10
N LEU A 25 -16.45 -16.08 -23.26
CA LEU A 25 -15.48 -15.04 -23.57
C LEU A 25 -14.04 -15.55 -23.34
N PRO A 26 -13.18 -15.61 -24.38
CA PRO A 26 -11.86 -16.22 -24.27
C PRO A 26 -10.96 -15.51 -23.26
N GLU A 27 -11.01 -14.17 -23.18
CA GLU A 27 -10.23 -13.41 -22.20
C GLU A 27 -10.71 -13.65 -20.77
N ALA A 28 -12.02 -13.85 -20.55
CA ALA A 28 -12.56 -14.18 -19.24
C ALA A 28 -12.19 -15.61 -18.83
N ALA A 29 -12.21 -16.56 -19.78
CA ALA A 29 -11.78 -17.94 -19.58
C ALA A 29 -10.28 -18.05 -19.27
N GLU A 30 -9.43 -17.31 -19.99
CA GLU A 30 -7.99 -17.28 -19.75
C GLU A 30 -7.67 -16.72 -18.36
N PHE A 31 -8.32 -15.62 -17.97
CA PHE A 31 -8.17 -15.07 -16.63
C PHE A 31 -8.68 -16.02 -15.54
N ALA A 32 -9.81 -16.71 -15.76
CA ALA A 32 -10.33 -17.70 -14.83
C ALA A 32 -9.41 -18.93 -14.67
N ALA A 33 -8.81 -19.40 -15.77
CA ALA A 33 -7.81 -20.46 -15.74
C ALA A 33 -6.55 -20.02 -14.98
N ALA A 34 -6.09 -18.78 -15.20
CA ALA A 34 -4.99 -18.19 -14.46
C ALA A 34 -5.29 -18.04 -12.96
N LEU A 35 -6.52 -17.68 -12.61
CA LEU A 35 -6.99 -17.56 -11.23
C LEU A 35 -7.09 -18.94 -10.54
N THR A 36 -7.57 -19.95 -11.25
CA THR A 36 -7.59 -21.35 -10.78
C THR A 36 -6.18 -21.87 -10.54
N ALA A 37 -5.24 -21.60 -11.45
CA ALA A 37 -3.85 -21.95 -11.26
C ALA A 37 -3.23 -21.23 -10.05
N LEU A 38 -3.60 -19.96 -9.81
CA LEU A 38 -3.19 -19.23 -8.61
C LEU A 38 -3.71 -19.91 -7.34
N THR A 39 -5.01 -20.20 -7.24
CA THR A 39 -5.62 -20.76 -6.03
C THR A 39 -5.14 -22.18 -5.73
N ALA A 40 -4.79 -22.97 -6.74
CA ALA A 40 -4.15 -24.27 -6.56
C ALA A 40 -2.77 -24.19 -5.87
N GLU A 41 -2.10 -23.05 -5.96
CA GLU A 41 -0.85 -22.76 -5.26
C GLU A 41 -1.05 -22.13 -3.87
N LEU A 42 -2.27 -22.00 -3.37
CA LEU A 42 -2.54 -21.43 -2.05
C LEU A 42 -2.91 -22.51 -1.03
N ASP A 43 -2.84 -22.16 0.25
CA ASP A 43 -3.29 -23.04 1.33
C ASP A 43 -4.81 -22.87 1.53
N PRO A 44 -5.64 -23.91 1.32
CA PRO A 44 -7.08 -23.82 1.49
C PRO A 44 -7.51 -23.62 2.96
N ALA A 45 -6.64 -23.88 3.93
CA ALA A 45 -6.93 -23.73 5.35
C ALA A 45 -6.48 -22.37 5.93
N ALA A 46 -5.61 -21.63 5.23
CA ALA A 46 -5.00 -20.40 5.72
C ALA A 46 -5.08 -19.23 4.73
N GLY A 47 -4.73 -18.03 5.20
CA GLY A 47 -4.69 -16.81 4.38
C GLY A 47 -6.07 -16.29 3.95
N TRP A 48 -6.04 -15.34 3.01
CA TRP A 48 -7.22 -14.74 2.39
C TRP A 48 -8.02 -15.73 1.56
N TYR A 49 -7.37 -16.67 0.88
CA TYR A 49 -8.04 -17.71 0.10
C TYR A 49 -9.02 -18.50 0.97
N ALA A 50 -8.58 -18.95 2.15
CA ALA A 50 -9.45 -19.64 3.09
C ALA A 50 -10.58 -18.75 3.64
N VAL A 51 -10.34 -17.44 3.80
CA VAL A 51 -11.39 -16.48 4.21
C VAL A 51 -12.44 -16.34 3.13
N PHE A 52 -12.05 -16.13 1.87
CA PHE A 52 -12.98 -15.99 0.76
C PHE A 52 -13.77 -17.29 0.54
N ALA A 53 -13.09 -18.44 0.55
CA ALA A 53 -13.72 -19.75 0.37
C ALA A 53 -14.78 -20.06 1.45
N ARG A 54 -14.54 -19.68 2.72
CA ARG A 54 -15.55 -19.86 3.78
C ARG A 54 -16.70 -18.86 3.70
N ARG A 55 -16.46 -17.68 3.15
CA ARG A 55 -17.39 -16.55 3.25
C ARG A 55 -18.35 -16.45 2.07
N ASP A 56 -17.85 -16.71 0.87
CA ASP A 56 -18.62 -16.69 -0.37
C ASP A 56 -18.13 -17.82 -1.29
N PRO A 57 -18.40 -19.09 -0.92
CA PRO A 57 -17.94 -20.24 -1.70
C PRO A 57 -18.53 -20.24 -3.11
N GLU A 58 -19.79 -19.83 -3.27
CA GLU A 58 -20.47 -19.77 -4.57
C GLU A 58 -19.90 -18.66 -5.46
N GLY A 59 -19.68 -17.47 -4.91
CA GLY A 59 -19.06 -16.36 -5.65
C GLY A 59 -17.63 -16.67 -6.06
N LEU A 60 -16.84 -17.29 -5.18
CA LEU A 60 -15.49 -17.76 -5.51
C LEU A 60 -15.52 -18.83 -6.60
N ALA A 61 -16.41 -19.83 -6.48
CA ALA A 61 -16.58 -20.86 -7.50
C ALA A 61 -17.02 -20.27 -8.86
N ALA A 62 -17.90 -19.27 -8.86
CA ALA A 62 -18.29 -18.56 -10.08
C ALA A 62 -17.12 -17.80 -10.72
N CYS A 63 -16.21 -17.23 -9.92
CA CYS A 63 -15.01 -16.58 -10.44
C CYS A 63 -14.02 -17.57 -11.03
N LEU A 64 -13.77 -18.68 -10.34
CA LEU A 64 -12.88 -19.75 -10.82
C LEU A 64 -13.43 -20.44 -12.08
N ALA A 65 -14.75 -20.50 -12.22
CA ALA A 65 -15.42 -21.02 -13.41
C ALA A 65 -15.59 -19.99 -14.55
N GLY A 66 -15.05 -18.76 -14.41
CA GLY A 66 -15.14 -17.73 -15.44
C GLY A 66 -16.54 -17.13 -15.66
N ARG A 67 -17.50 -17.40 -14.77
CA ARG A 67 -18.85 -16.82 -14.83
C ARG A 67 -18.92 -15.43 -14.23
N ARG A 68 -17.94 -15.08 -13.39
CA ARG A 68 -17.81 -13.77 -12.76
C ARG A 68 -16.36 -13.31 -12.79
N ILE A 69 -16.15 -12.00 -12.90
CA ILE A 69 -14.83 -11.39 -12.68
C ILE A 69 -14.81 -10.81 -11.26
N PRO A 70 -13.93 -11.29 -10.36
CA PRO A 70 -13.78 -10.74 -9.02
C PRO A 70 -13.14 -9.35 -9.08
N PRO A 71 -13.46 -8.44 -8.16
CA PRO A 71 -12.74 -7.17 -8.06
C PRO A 71 -11.23 -7.37 -7.89
N TRP A 72 -10.41 -6.48 -8.47
CA TRP A 72 -8.95 -6.61 -8.38
C TRP A 72 -8.42 -6.70 -6.95
N ASP A 73 -9.05 -6.05 -5.98
CA ASP A 73 -8.60 -6.14 -4.58
C ASP A 73 -8.73 -7.56 -3.99
N VAL A 74 -9.67 -8.38 -4.48
CA VAL A 74 -9.75 -9.80 -4.14
C VAL A 74 -8.57 -10.56 -4.73
N VAL A 75 -8.23 -10.28 -5.99
CA VAL A 75 -7.07 -10.87 -6.68
C VAL A 75 -5.76 -10.47 -5.99
N ALA A 76 -5.64 -9.20 -5.58
CA ALA A 76 -4.50 -8.69 -4.83
C ALA A 76 -4.32 -9.41 -3.49
N SER A 77 -5.40 -9.68 -2.75
CA SER A 77 -5.34 -10.49 -1.52
C SER A 77 -4.87 -11.93 -1.75
N LEU A 78 -5.27 -12.56 -2.86
CA LEU A 78 -4.77 -13.89 -3.22
C LEU A 78 -3.28 -13.86 -3.61
N LEU A 79 -2.83 -12.76 -4.23
CA LEU A 79 -1.42 -12.52 -4.53
C LEU A 79 -0.59 -12.23 -3.27
N ASP A 80 -1.18 -11.64 -2.23
CA ASP A 80 -0.55 -11.50 -0.92
C ASP A 80 -0.34 -12.86 -0.27
N ASP A 81 -1.32 -13.76 -0.32
CA ASP A 81 -1.15 -15.16 0.15
C ASP A 81 -0.03 -15.87 -0.62
N LEU A 82 0.02 -15.68 -1.95
CA LEU A 82 1.12 -16.21 -2.77
C LEU A 82 2.46 -15.61 -2.36
N THR A 83 2.51 -14.32 -2.05
CA THR A 83 3.71 -13.63 -1.58
C THR A 83 4.18 -14.20 -0.25
N VAL A 84 3.27 -14.46 0.69
CA VAL A 84 3.57 -15.11 1.98
C VAL A 84 4.12 -16.52 1.76
N ARG A 85 3.56 -17.28 0.81
CA ARG A 85 3.94 -18.69 0.58
C ARG A 85 5.20 -18.88 -0.27
N ARG A 86 5.38 -18.06 -1.31
CA ARG A 86 6.40 -18.24 -2.36
C ARG A 86 7.41 -17.08 -2.45
N GLY A 87 7.21 -16.04 -1.64
CA GLY A 87 8.04 -14.85 -1.61
C GLY A 87 7.76 -13.85 -2.74
N PRO A 88 8.20 -12.59 -2.58
CA PRO A 88 7.86 -11.49 -3.50
C PRO A 88 8.48 -11.65 -4.90
N ARG A 89 9.62 -12.36 -5.02
CA ARG A 89 10.28 -12.58 -6.32
C ARG A 89 9.42 -13.41 -7.29
N ARG A 90 8.66 -14.38 -6.77
CA ARG A 90 7.75 -15.22 -7.57
C ARG A 90 6.38 -14.56 -7.75
N ALA A 91 5.89 -13.86 -6.72
CA ALA A 91 4.56 -13.24 -6.77
C ALA A 91 4.49 -11.99 -7.67
N ARG A 92 5.55 -11.16 -7.74
CA ARG A 92 5.51 -9.89 -8.51
C ARG A 92 5.29 -10.09 -10.02
N PRO A 93 6.02 -10.97 -10.74
CA PRO A 93 5.73 -11.23 -12.15
C PRO A 93 4.32 -11.80 -12.36
N ARG A 94 3.89 -12.68 -11.45
CA ARG A 94 2.54 -13.26 -11.46
C ARG A 94 1.46 -12.18 -11.33
N ALA A 95 1.64 -11.22 -10.42
CA ALA A 95 0.73 -10.10 -10.21
C ALA A 95 0.62 -9.20 -11.44
N ALA A 96 1.75 -8.85 -12.07
CA ALA A 96 1.76 -8.04 -13.29
C ALA A 96 1.03 -8.73 -14.44
N TRP A 97 1.32 -10.03 -14.66
CA TRP A 97 0.68 -10.83 -15.70
C TRP A 97 -0.83 -11.00 -15.46
N LEU A 98 -1.25 -11.33 -14.23
CA LEU A 98 -2.68 -11.41 -13.88
C LEU A 98 -3.40 -10.06 -14.04
N ARG A 99 -2.72 -8.94 -13.81
CA ARG A 99 -3.32 -7.60 -14.03
C ARG A 99 -3.60 -7.36 -15.51
N THR A 100 -2.73 -7.80 -16.41
CA THR A 100 -2.96 -7.72 -17.85
C THR A 100 -4.18 -8.55 -18.25
N LEU A 101 -4.26 -9.80 -17.82
CA LEU A 101 -5.40 -10.67 -18.09
C LEU A 101 -6.70 -10.07 -17.54
N TYR A 102 -6.69 -9.60 -16.29
CA TYR A 102 -7.83 -8.95 -15.66
C TYR A 102 -8.40 -7.79 -16.49
N LEU A 103 -7.53 -6.89 -16.95
CA LEU A 103 -7.94 -5.73 -17.76
C LEU A 103 -8.48 -6.15 -19.14
N ALA A 104 -7.90 -7.17 -19.75
CA ALA A 104 -8.40 -7.75 -21.00
C ALA A 104 -9.80 -8.35 -20.80
N SER A 105 -10.02 -9.15 -19.75
CA SER A 105 -11.33 -9.75 -19.45
C SER A 105 -12.41 -8.69 -19.18
N LEU A 106 -12.07 -7.61 -18.46
CA LEU A 106 -13.01 -6.51 -18.23
C LEU A 106 -13.40 -5.80 -19.53
N THR A 107 -12.43 -5.58 -20.42
CA THR A 107 -12.66 -4.94 -21.73
C THR A 107 -13.57 -5.82 -22.59
N ALA A 108 -13.26 -7.12 -22.71
CA ALA A 108 -14.07 -8.07 -23.45
C ALA A 108 -15.50 -8.19 -22.88
N CYS A 109 -15.66 -8.18 -21.55
CA CYS A 109 -16.99 -8.19 -20.92
C CYS A 109 -17.80 -6.92 -21.21
N ASP A 110 -17.14 -5.77 -21.23
CA ASP A 110 -17.80 -4.50 -21.52
C ASP A 110 -18.20 -4.38 -22.99
N GLU A 111 -17.42 -5.00 -23.91
CA GLU A 111 -17.74 -5.10 -25.33
C GLU A 111 -18.84 -6.12 -25.61
N ALA A 112 -18.80 -7.29 -24.96
CA ALA A 112 -19.81 -8.34 -25.08
C ALA A 112 -21.20 -7.92 -24.58
N ALA A 113 -21.28 -6.94 -23.69
CA ALA A 113 -22.55 -6.36 -23.24
C ALA A 113 -23.30 -5.60 -24.35
N GLY A 114 -22.64 -5.31 -25.49
CA GLY A 114 -23.25 -4.71 -26.67
C GLY A 114 -23.41 -3.19 -26.54
N ASP A 115 -24.61 -2.73 -26.17
CA ASP A 115 -24.90 -1.30 -26.10
C ASP A 115 -24.10 -0.60 -24.99
N PRO A 116 -23.18 0.33 -25.33
CA PRO A 116 -22.35 1.01 -24.34
C PRO A 116 -23.18 1.86 -23.36
N ARG A 117 -24.37 2.35 -23.75
CA ARG A 117 -25.24 3.14 -22.87
C ARG A 117 -25.91 2.27 -21.82
N ARG A 118 -26.45 1.12 -22.23
CA ARG A 118 -26.97 0.11 -21.31
C ARG A 118 -25.89 -0.37 -20.36
N ARG A 119 -24.70 -0.73 -20.87
CA ARG A 119 -23.58 -1.17 -20.02
C ARG A 119 -23.13 -0.08 -19.05
N ALA A 120 -23.10 1.18 -19.47
CA ALA A 120 -22.83 2.30 -18.58
C ALA A 120 -23.91 2.47 -17.50
N ALA A 121 -25.19 2.23 -17.80
CA ALA A 121 -26.24 2.24 -16.79
C ALA A 121 -26.03 1.15 -15.73
N GLU A 122 -25.74 -0.08 -16.15
CA GLU A 122 -25.42 -1.20 -15.25
C GLU A 122 -24.22 -0.87 -14.35
N LEU A 123 -23.14 -0.32 -14.91
CA LEU A 123 -21.97 0.08 -14.11
C LEU A 123 -22.25 1.26 -13.16
N ARG A 124 -23.18 2.17 -13.48
CA ARG A 124 -23.61 3.23 -12.54
C ARG A 124 -24.36 2.64 -11.34
N ASP A 125 -25.17 1.60 -11.54
CA ASP A 125 -25.86 0.92 -10.45
C ASP A 125 -24.86 0.19 -9.55
N VAL A 126 -23.88 -0.50 -10.14
CA VAL A 126 -22.77 -1.12 -9.39
C VAL A 126 -21.95 -0.07 -8.63
N LEU A 127 -21.62 1.06 -9.26
CA LEU A 127 -20.92 2.17 -8.61
C LEU A 127 -21.74 2.73 -7.45
N THR A 128 -23.05 2.89 -7.62
CA THR A 128 -23.95 3.38 -6.56
C THR A 128 -23.93 2.46 -5.33
N ARG A 129 -23.98 1.13 -5.54
CA ARG A 129 -23.83 0.16 -4.45
C ARG A 129 -22.46 0.25 -3.79
N THR A 130 -21.40 0.31 -4.58
CA THR A 130 -20.01 0.38 -4.09
C THR A 130 -19.74 1.69 -3.32
N LEU A 131 -20.36 2.81 -3.71
CA LEU A 131 -20.29 4.08 -2.96
C LEU A 131 -21.01 4.00 -1.62
N ARG A 132 -22.10 3.25 -1.51
CA ARG A 132 -22.76 3.00 -0.20
C ARG A 132 -21.86 2.14 0.69
N GLU A 133 -21.21 1.12 0.14
CA GLU A 133 -20.21 0.32 0.84
C GLU A 133 -19.05 1.18 1.33
N GLN A 134 -18.49 2.03 0.47
CA GLN A 134 -17.41 2.97 0.82
C GLN A 134 -17.81 3.90 1.97
N ARG A 135 -19.02 4.48 1.91
CA ARG A 135 -19.55 5.35 2.97
C ARG A 135 -19.73 4.60 4.28
N HIS A 136 -20.26 3.38 4.22
CA HIS A 136 -20.44 2.55 5.40
C HIS A 136 -19.11 2.16 6.05
N ALA A 137 -18.12 1.75 5.25
CA ALA A 137 -16.77 1.46 5.73
C ALA A 137 -16.13 2.71 6.38
N ALA A 138 -16.26 3.88 5.75
CA ALA A 138 -15.76 5.14 6.32
C ALA A 138 -16.48 5.53 7.62
N GLN A 139 -17.80 5.32 7.72
CA GLN A 139 -18.56 5.55 8.95
C GLN A 139 -18.13 4.60 10.07
N ARG A 140 -17.92 3.31 9.75
CA ARG A 140 -17.42 2.32 10.71
C ARG A 140 -16.00 2.68 11.19
N GLU A 141 -15.11 3.06 10.27
CA GLU A 141 -13.77 3.54 10.61
C GLU A 141 -13.84 4.73 11.58
N GLN A 142 -14.65 5.74 11.27
CA GLN A 142 -14.82 6.92 12.12
C GLN A 142 -15.42 6.56 13.49
N ALA A 143 -16.41 5.67 13.53
CA ALA A 143 -17.03 5.23 14.77
C ALA A 143 -16.02 4.50 15.67
N LEU A 144 -15.27 3.55 15.10
CA LEU A 144 -14.22 2.81 15.82
C LEU A 144 -13.10 3.74 16.29
N ALA A 145 -12.67 4.68 15.45
CA ALA A 145 -11.67 5.69 15.81
C ALA A 145 -12.15 6.58 16.96
N ARG A 146 -13.43 7.02 16.96
CA ARG A 146 -14.00 7.81 18.06
C ARG A 146 -14.03 7.04 19.37
N VAL A 147 -14.42 5.76 19.35
CA VAL A 147 -14.43 4.91 20.56
C VAL A 147 -13.02 4.74 21.12
N LEU A 148 -12.03 4.53 20.24
CA LEU A 148 -10.61 4.46 20.63
C LEU A 148 -10.13 5.76 21.26
N THR A 149 -10.45 6.92 20.67
CA THR A 149 -10.07 8.23 21.21
C THR A 149 -10.77 8.57 22.52
N ALA A 150 -12.03 8.15 22.70
CA ALA A 150 -12.83 8.42 23.90
C ALA A 150 -12.45 7.54 25.11
N GLY A 151 -11.46 6.65 24.98
CA GLY A 151 -10.96 5.83 26.09
C GLY A 151 -11.90 4.70 26.51
N GLY A 152 -12.95 4.39 25.72
CA GLY A 152 -13.88 3.30 26.00
C GLY A 152 -13.19 1.95 25.85
N HIS A 153 -12.70 1.37 26.95
CA HIS A 153 -12.17 0.01 27.02
C HIS A 153 -13.19 -0.94 27.66
N PRO A 154 -14.17 -1.49 26.92
CA PRO A 154 -14.67 -2.80 27.29
C PRO A 154 -13.52 -3.80 27.12
N ALA A 155 -13.47 -4.84 27.97
CA ALA A 155 -12.45 -5.88 27.91
C ALA A 155 -12.33 -6.43 26.46
N GLY A 156 -11.13 -6.34 25.85
CA GLY A 156 -10.90 -6.77 24.46
C GLY A 156 -10.39 -5.68 23.48
N ALA A 157 -9.64 -4.67 23.92
CA ALA A 157 -9.10 -3.60 23.06
C ALA A 157 -8.30 -4.08 21.82
N GLY A 158 -7.71 -5.28 21.88
CA GLY A 158 -7.11 -5.94 20.71
C GLY A 158 -8.11 -6.24 19.59
N SER A 159 -9.39 -6.46 19.92
CA SER A 159 -10.47 -6.54 18.93
C SER A 159 -10.71 -5.17 18.29
N LEU A 160 -10.82 -4.09 19.08
CA LEU A 160 -11.20 -2.77 18.56
C LEU A 160 -10.14 -2.16 17.62
N ALA A 161 -8.86 -2.28 17.96
CA ALA A 161 -7.77 -1.84 17.10
C ALA A 161 -7.69 -2.68 15.80
N ALA A 162 -7.89 -4.00 15.90
CA ALA A 162 -7.96 -4.88 14.74
C ALA A 162 -9.20 -4.58 13.88
N ASP A 163 -10.35 -4.32 14.49
CA ASP A 163 -11.60 -3.94 13.83
C ASP A 163 -11.42 -2.61 13.10
N LEU A 164 -10.65 -1.66 13.66
CA LEU A 164 -10.32 -0.41 12.99
C LEU A 164 -9.38 -0.64 11.79
N ALA A 165 -8.36 -1.49 11.94
CA ALA A 165 -7.48 -1.85 10.83
C ALA A 165 -8.26 -2.50 9.68
N TRP A 166 -9.20 -3.39 10.00
CA TRP A 166 -10.14 -3.97 9.04
C TRP A 166 -11.04 -2.92 8.38
N ALA A 167 -11.62 -2.00 9.16
CA ALA A 167 -12.47 -0.95 8.60
C ALA A 167 -11.69 -0.02 7.63
N ARG A 168 -10.41 0.24 7.91
CA ARG A 168 -9.52 0.98 7.01
C ARG A 168 -9.24 0.22 5.72
N ASP A 169 -8.93 -1.07 5.82
CA ASP A 169 -8.72 -1.95 4.66
C ASP A 169 -9.98 -2.02 3.79
N ASP A 170 -11.15 -2.22 4.40
CA ASP A 170 -12.45 -2.25 3.72
C ASP A 170 -12.72 -0.94 2.97
N ARG A 171 -12.43 0.21 3.60
CA ARG A 171 -12.55 1.53 2.96
C ARG A 171 -11.58 1.68 1.80
N ALA A 172 -10.33 1.23 1.94
CA ALA A 172 -9.34 1.28 0.88
C ALA A 172 -9.77 0.44 -0.34
N ARG A 173 -10.25 -0.79 -0.10
CA ARG A 173 -10.78 -1.68 -1.15
C ARG A 173 -11.99 -1.07 -1.86
N ALA A 174 -12.98 -0.58 -1.11
CA ALA A 174 -14.15 0.07 -1.69
C ALA A 174 -13.77 1.33 -2.50
N THR A 175 -12.77 2.08 -2.05
CA THR A 175 -12.25 3.25 -2.78
C THR A 175 -11.59 2.85 -4.10
N ALA A 176 -10.79 1.79 -4.12
CA ALA A 176 -10.16 1.27 -5.33
C ALA A 176 -11.21 0.79 -6.35
N ARG A 177 -12.24 0.05 -5.89
CA ARG A 177 -13.37 -0.38 -6.73
C ARG A 177 -14.12 0.80 -7.35
N CYS A 178 -14.43 1.82 -6.55
CA CYS A 178 -15.06 3.05 -7.04
C CYS A 178 -14.22 3.75 -8.12
N ARG A 179 -12.89 3.76 -7.98
CA ARG A 179 -12.00 4.35 -8.98
C ARG A 179 -12.07 3.59 -10.30
N GLU A 180 -11.92 2.26 -10.26
CA GLU A 180 -11.96 1.42 -11.46
C GLU A 180 -13.30 1.51 -12.20
N LEU A 181 -14.42 1.51 -11.46
CA LEU A 181 -15.75 1.68 -12.05
C LEU A 181 -15.92 3.04 -12.72
N ARG A 182 -15.38 4.12 -12.12
CA ARG A 182 -15.43 5.47 -12.73
C ARG A 182 -14.59 5.54 -14.00
N GLU A 183 -13.40 4.95 -14.01
CA GLU A 183 -12.52 4.89 -15.19
C GLU A 183 -13.21 4.16 -16.34
N ARG A 184 -13.85 3.01 -16.07
CA ARG A 184 -14.61 2.25 -17.08
C ARG A 184 -15.86 2.99 -17.57
N LEU A 185 -16.60 3.63 -16.66
CA LEU A 185 -17.74 4.46 -17.01
C LEU A 185 -17.34 5.60 -17.95
N ALA A 186 -16.21 6.26 -17.71
CA ALA A 186 -15.72 7.33 -18.58
C ALA A 186 -15.47 6.82 -20.02
N VAL A 187 -14.87 5.64 -20.16
CA VAL A 187 -14.63 5.00 -21.47
C VAL A 187 -15.95 4.67 -22.17
N LEU A 188 -16.92 4.08 -21.47
CA LEU A 188 -18.22 3.71 -22.07
C LEU A 188 -19.06 4.94 -22.43
N VAL A 189 -19.04 6.00 -21.62
CA VAL A 189 -19.73 7.26 -21.92
C VAL A 189 -19.12 7.92 -23.16
N ALA A 190 -17.79 7.93 -23.29
CA ALA A 190 -17.13 8.44 -24.48
C ALA A 190 -17.54 7.66 -25.75
N ARG A 191 -17.61 6.32 -25.66
CA ARG A 191 -18.07 5.45 -26.76
C ARG A 191 -19.55 5.66 -27.10
N GLY A 192 -20.43 5.80 -26.11
CA GLY A 192 -21.87 6.00 -26.31
C GLY A 192 -22.28 7.41 -26.76
N GLY A 193 -21.38 8.39 -26.63
CA GLY A 193 -21.51 9.75 -27.17
C GLY A 193 -21.03 9.89 -28.62
N ALA A 194 -20.18 8.98 -29.09
CA ALA A 194 -19.77 8.88 -30.49
C ALA A 194 -20.86 8.12 -31.29
N GLY A 195 -21.90 8.82 -31.73
CA GLY A 195 -22.86 8.24 -32.69
C GLY A 195 -22.24 8.03 -34.08
N PRO A 196 -22.75 7.10 -34.90
CA PRO A 196 -22.33 6.98 -36.30
C PRO A 196 -22.91 8.15 -37.08
N GLY A 197 -22.09 9.16 -37.40
CA GLY A 197 -22.56 10.31 -38.17
C GLY A 197 -21.62 11.52 -38.24
N HIS A 198 -20.47 11.38 -38.91
CA HIS A 198 -19.95 12.42 -39.79
C HIS A 198 -18.87 11.84 -40.71
N GLY A 199 -19.22 11.62 -41.98
CA GLY A 199 -18.24 11.48 -43.04
C GLY A 199 -17.51 12.82 -43.28
N PRO A 200 -16.38 12.84 -43.99
CA PRO A 200 -15.71 14.07 -44.36
C PRO A 200 -16.53 14.73 -45.48
N GLY A 201 -17.33 15.74 -45.15
CA GLY A 201 -18.18 16.36 -46.16
C GLY A 201 -18.93 17.60 -45.67
N HIS A 202 -18.58 18.72 -46.31
CA HIS A 202 -19.34 19.96 -46.40
C HIS A 202 -19.29 20.97 -45.25
N VAL A 203 -18.44 21.98 -45.48
CA VAL A 203 -18.50 23.33 -44.91
C VAL A 203 -19.88 23.93 -45.17
N PRO A 204 -20.61 24.46 -44.17
CA PRO A 204 -21.64 25.45 -44.41
C PRO A 204 -21.00 26.84 -44.32
N SER A 205 -21.04 27.53 -45.46
CA SER A 205 -20.72 28.93 -45.65
C SER A 205 -21.51 29.85 -44.72
N SER A 206 -20.81 30.80 -44.10
CA SER A 206 -21.38 32.00 -43.47
C SER A 206 -22.24 32.80 -44.45
N PRO A 207 -23.35 33.41 -43.99
CA PRO A 207 -23.83 34.66 -44.56
C PRO A 207 -23.48 35.85 -43.64
N GLU A 208 -22.96 36.91 -44.28
CA GLU A 208 -22.66 38.22 -43.71
C GLU A 208 -23.92 39.07 -43.41
N PRO A 209 -23.79 40.20 -42.67
CA PRO A 209 -24.85 40.78 -41.86
C PRO A 209 -25.59 41.96 -42.53
N SER A 210 -26.86 42.14 -42.15
CA SER A 210 -27.63 43.38 -42.39
C SER A 210 -28.32 43.82 -41.09
N GLY A 211 -27.97 44.99 -40.55
CA GLY A 211 -28.74 45.66 -39.49
C GLY A 211 -29.81 46.60 -40.07
N PRO A 212 -30.36 47.58 -39.31
CA PRO A 212 -30.51 47.70 -37.84
C PRO A 212 -31.99 47.96 -37.44
N VAL A 213 -32.30 48.06 -36.13
CA VAL A 213 -33.12 49.13 -35.47
C VAL A 213 -33.46 48.76 -34.01
N ARG A 214 -33.40 49.81 -33.18
CA ARG A 214 -33.58 49.98 -31.71
C ARG A 214 -34.90 49.38 -31.18
N ALA A 215 -35.09 49.08 -29.89
CA ALA A 215 -34.73 49.83 -28.70
C ALA A 215 -34.72 48.98 -27.40
N ARG A 216 -33.86 49.37 -26.44
CA ARG A 216 -34.02 49.14 -24.98
C ARG A 216 -34.74 50.34 -24.36
N PRO A 217 -35.44 50.18 -23.23
CA PRO A 217 -34.86 50.45 -21.89
C PRO A 217 -35.37 49.42 -20.85
N ARG A 218 -34.93 49.27 -19.60
CA ARG A 218 -33.92 49.85 -18.69
C ARG A 218 -33.93 48.86 -17.49
N GLY A 219 -32.78 48.63 -16.87
CA GLY A 219 -32.72 47.83 -15.64
C GLY A 219 -31.29 47.66 -15.16
N ALA A 220 -30.71 48.76 -14.70
CA ALA A 220 -29.36 48.84 -14.17
C ALA A 220 -29.19 47.98 -12.93
N ARG A 221 -28.15 47.13 -12.89
CA ARG A 221 -27.18 46.95 -11.77
C ARG A 221 -25.87 46.35 -12.33
N PHE A 222 -24.89 47.23 -12.53
CA PHE A 222 -23.43 47.02 -12.57
C PHE A 222 -22.77 46.28 -13.77
N ALA A 223 -22.31 47.10 -14.73
CA ALA A 223 -21.06 46.90 -15.47
C ALA A 223 -19.88 46.92 -14.47
N GLY A 224 -18.87 46.07 -14.58
CA GLY A 224 -17.76 46.03 -15.56
C GLY A 224 -16.49 45.79 -14.72
N LEU A 225 -15.44 45.07 -15.11
CA LEU A 225 -14.76 45.03 -16.40
C LEU A 225 -14.01 43.70 -16.56
N GLU A 226 -13.99 43.23 -17.80
CA GLU A 226 -13.18 42.13 -18.31
C GLU A 226 -11.71 42.56 -18.54
N THR A 227 -10.80 41.59 -18.63
CA THR A 227 -9.89 41.52 -19.77
C THR A 227 -9.71 40.05 -20.17
N GLY A 228 -10.05 39.75 -21.41
CA GLY A 228 -9.81 38.45 -22.02
C GLY A 228 -8.37 38.32 -22.53
N ALA A 229 -7.90 37.08 -22.55
CA ALA A 229 -6.91 36.63 -23.52
C ALA A 229 -7.14 35.14 -23.79
N ARG A 230 -7.53 34.87 -25.03
CA ARG A 230 -7.65 33.55 -25.65
C ARG A 230 -6.24 33.08 -26.02
N ALA A 231 -5.84 31.91 -25.55
CA ALA A 231 -4.66 31.20 -26.04
C ALA A 231 -5.01 29.71 -26.18
N ASP A 232 -4.63 29.15 -27.32
CA ASP A 232 -4.96 27.83 -27.84
C ASP A 232 -4.48 26.66 -26.95
N PRO A 233 -5.11 25.48 -27.01
CA PRO A 233 -4.59 24.29 -26.35
C PRO A 233 -3.40 23.73 -27.14
N ALA A 234 -2.19 23.98 -26.62
CA ALA A 234 -0.98 23.30 -27.07
C ALA A 234 -1.06 21.80 -26.72
N ALA A 235 -0.89 20.96 -27.73
CA ALA A 235 -0.77 19.52 -27.63
C ALA A 235 0.43 19.14 -26.74
N GLY A 236 0.17 18.32 -25.71
CA GLY A 236 1.21 17.75 -24.87
C GLY A 236 2.00 16.65 -25.58
N PRO A 237 3.33 16.54 -25.38
CA PRO A 237 4.14 15.53 -26.05
C PRO A 237 3.91 14.14 -25.44
N VAL A 238 3.63 13.19 -26.33
CA VAL A 238 3.67 11.73 -26.11
C VAL A 238 5.12 11.28 -25.87
N PRO A 239 5.42 10.45 -24.85
CA PRO A 239 6.73 9.82 -24.74
C PRO A 239 6.85 8.68 -25.77
N ALA A 240 7.84 8.80 -26.64
CA ALA A 240 8.21 7.80 -27.63
C ALA A 240 8.72 6.50 -26.97
N ALA A 241 8.37 5.37 -27.61
CA ALA A 241 8.82 4.04 -27.26
C ALA A 241 10.35 3.89 -27.42
N ILE A 242 10.99 3.26 -26.44
CA ILE A 242 12.40 2.87 -26.49
C ILE A 242 12.51 1.55 -27.27
N PRO A 243 13.40 1.43 -28.28
CA PRO A 243 13.55 0.19 -29.04
C PRO A 243 14.22 -0.91 -28.20
N ALA A 244 13.70 -2.13 -28.31
CA ALA A 244 14.24 -3.33 -27.68
C ALA A 244 15.60 -3.72 -28.30
N VAL A 245 16.59 -3.94 -27.44
CA VAL A 245 17.89 -4.54 -27.81
C VAL A 245 17.77 -6.07 -27.64
N PRO A 246 18.21 -6.89 -28.61
CA PRO A 246 18.00 -8.34 -28.57
C PRO A 246 18.89 -9.02 -27.52
N ALA A 247 18.30 -9.96 -26.77
CA ALA A 247 19.02 -10.87 -25.90
C ALA A 247 19.82 -11.90 -26.73
N PRO A 248 21.09 -12.19 -26.41
CA PRO A 248 21.82 -13.26 -27.06
C PRO A 248 21.27 -14.62 -26.63
N ARG A 249 20.75 -15.37 -27.61
CA ARG A 249 20.35 -16.78 -27.46
C ARG A 249 21.61 -17.64 -27.42
N GLY A 250 21.89 -18.25 -26.28
CA GLY A 250 22.88 -19.31 -26.12
C GLY A 250 22.23 -20.58 -25.58
N ALA A 251 21.87 -21.50 -26.47
CA ALA A 251 21.50 -22.88 -26.15
C ALA A 251 22.76 -23.76 -26.19
N ARG A 252 23.43 -23.85 -25.03
CA ARG A 252 24.50 -24.80 -24.64
C ARG A 252 24.95 -24.29 -23.27
N PHE A 253 24.57 -24.91 -22.15
CA PHE A 253 24.89 -26.28 -21.77
C PHE A 253 23.73 -26.96 -21.03
N ALA A 254 23.60 -28.25 -21.32
CA ALA A 254 22.77 -29.20 -20.61
C ALA A 254 23.43 -29.61 -19.28
N GLY A 255 22.61 -29.80 -18.25
CA GLY A 255 22.72 -30.77 -17.16
C GLY A 255 23.94 -30.75 -16.25
N VAL A 256 23.72 -30.44 -14.96
CA VAL A 256 24.18 -31.28 -13.84
C VAL A 256 23.20 -31.14 -12.67
N GLU A 257 22.88 -32.26 -12.03
CA GLU A 257 22.05 -32.38 -10.83
C GLU A 257 22.79 -31.93 -9.56
N SER A 258 22.00 -31.80 -8.49
CA SER A 258 22.28 -31.37 -7.11
C SER A 258 23.69 -31.57 -6.53
N GLU A 259 24.17 -30.53 -5.84
CA GLU A 259 24.78 -30.54 -4.47
C GLU A 259 24.98 -29.06 -4.08
N GLY A 260 24.54 -28.62 -2.91
CA GLY A 260 25.39 -28.58 -1.72
C GLY A 260 25.65 -27.11 -1.35
N ASP A 261 25.47 -26.78 -0.08
CA ASP A 261 25.62 -25.46 0.52
C ASP A 261 27.04 -24.90 0.32
N GLU A 262 27.20 -23.77 -0.37
CA GLU A 262 28.44 -22.98 -0.33
C GLU A 262 28.17 -21.49 -0.62
N ARG A 263 27.90 -20.79 0.49
CA ARG A 263 28.04 -19.35 0.58
C ARG A 263 29.53 -19.05 0.72
N ALA A 264 30.23 -18.85 -0.39
CA ALA A 264 31.60 -18.35 -0.41
C ALA A 264 31.78 -17.27 -1.49
N THR A 265 31.84 -16.01 -1.02
CA THR A 265 32.65 -14.89 -1.55
C THR A 265 32.95 -14.90 -3.06
N ARG A 266 32.07 -14.26 -3.83
CA ARG A 266 32.49 -13.63 -5.09
C ARG A 266 33.27 -12.35 -4.73
N PRO A 267 34.43 -12.06 -5.34
CA PRO A 267 35.15 -10.81 -5.09
C PRO A 267 34.24 -9.62 -5.38
N GLU A 268 34.09 -8.73 -4.40
CA GLU A 268 33.42 -7.45 -4.55
C GLU A 268 34.13 -6.68 -5.67
N ASP A 269 33.41 -6.24 -6.69
CA ASP A 269 33.93 -5.33 -7.71
C ASP A 269 33.94 -3.92 -7.10
N PRO A 270 35.10 -3.39 -6.66
CA PRO A 270 35.15 -2.13 -5.93
C PRO A 270 34.70 -0.96 -6.79
N ALA A 271 34.85 -1.06 -8.11
CA ALA A 271 34.38 -0.06 -9.05
C ALA A 271 32.85 -0.08 -9.18
N GLY A 272 32.25 -1.28 -9.16
CA GLY A 272 30.80 -1.46 -9.13
C GLY A 272 30.16 -0.89 -7.85
N ASP A 273 30.79 -1.12 -6.69
CA ASP A 273 30.30 -0.62 -5.41
C ASP A 273 30.46 0.90 -5.28
N ALA A 274 31.58 1.46 -5.74
CA ALA A 274 31.78 2.91 -5.82
C ALA A 274 30.74 3.58 -6.75
N ALA A 275 30.46 2.98 -7.91
CA ALA A 275 29.44 3.49 -8.83
C ALA A 275 28.02 3.44 -8.22
N ARG A 276 27.72 2.39 -7.44
CA ARG A 276 26.45 2.25 -6.72
C ARG A 276 26.32 3.29 -5.60
N ALA A 277 27.37 3.50 -4.81
CA ALA A 277 27.42 4.54 -3.77
C ALA A 277 27.22 5.93 -4.37
N ALA A 278 27.92 6.26 -5.46
CA ALA A 278 27.77 7.53 -6.17
C ALA A 278 26.35 7.73 -6.72
N ARG A 279 25.67 6.66 -7.15
CA ARG A 279 24.26 6.74 -7.57
C ARG A 279 23.33 7.06 -6.41
N VAL A 280 23.53 6.45 -5.24
CA VAL A 280 22.74 6.74 -4.03
C VAL A 280 22.93 8.20 -3.63
N GLN A 281 24.18 8.68 -3.59
CA GLN A 281 24.49 10.09 -3.30
C GLN A 281 23.76 11.05 -4.24
N ARG A 282 23.88 10.88 -5.57
CA ARG A 282 23.18 11.74 -6.54
C ARG A 282 21.66 11.76 -6.35
N ARG A 283 21.05 10.61 -6.04
CA ARG A 283 19.61 10.53 -5.79
C ARG A 283 19.19 11.22 -4.50
N CYS A 284 20.01 11.15 -3.46
CA CYS A 284 19.79 11.92 -2.24
C CYS A 284 19.91 13.43 -2.51
N ASP A 285 20.92 13.86 -3.26
CA ASP A 285 21.12 15.26 -3.64
C ASP A 285 19.92 15.81 -4.44
N GLU A 286 19.42 15.04 -5.41
CA GLU A 286 18.20 15.35 -6.16
C GLU A 286 16.97 15.48 -5.23
N THR A 287 16.86 14.61 -4.23
CA THR A 287 15.75 14.61 -3.27
C THR A 287 15.81 15.87 -2.39
N VAL A 288 16.98 16.23 -1.88
CA VAL A 288 17.20 17.44 -1.07
C VAL A 288 16.92 18.70 -1.89
N ALA A 289 17.42 18.80 -3.11
CA ALA A 289 17.16 19.94 -3.99
C ALA A 289 15.66 20.11 -4.29
N ARG A 290 14.96 19.00 -4.55
CA ARG A 290 13.50 19.00 -4.76
C ARG A 290 12.77 19.45 -3.49
N LEU A 291 13.16 18.93 -2.33
CA LEU A 291 12.54 19.27 -1.04
C LEU A 291 12.73 20.75 -0.72
N ALA A 292 13.95 21.28 -0.84
CA ALA A 292 14.24 22.69 -0.66
C ALA A 292 13.40 23.58 -1.60
N GLY A 293 13.27 23.18 -2.86
CA GLY A 293 12.41 23.87 -3.83
C GLY A 293 10.92 23.83 -3.48
N LEU A 294 10.42 22.77 -2.86
CA LEU A 294 9.03 22.69 -2.40
C LEU A 294 8.81 23.59 -1.18
N ARG A 295 9.74 23.57 -0.20
CA ARG A 295 9.70 24.41 1.00
C ARG A 295 9.76 25.90 0.66
N ALA A 296 10.65 26.31 -0.26
CA ALA A 296 10.76 27.70 -0.71
C ALA A 296 9.48 28.24 -1.38
N ARG A 297 8.66 27.36 -1.97
CA ARG A 297 7.37 27.70 -2.59
C ARG A 297 6.18 27.55 -1.64
N GLY A 298 6.41 27.24 -0.36
CA GLY A 298 5.35 26.98 0.62
C GLY A 298 4.51 25.72 0.37
N ARG A 299 4.99 24.78 -0.49
CA ARG A 299 4.27 23.54 -0.85
C ARG A 299 4.52 22.45 0.20
N THR A 300 4.08 22.67 1.43
CA THR A 300 4.39 21.82 2.60
C THR A 300 3.83 20.40 2.49
N GLY A 301 2.62 20.23 1.97
CA GLY A 301 2.01 18.90 1.80
C GLY A 301 2.78 18.01 0.82
N GLU A 302 3.31 18.58 -0.26
CA GLU A 302 4.13 17.84 -1.23
C GLU A 302 5.55 17.57 -0.72
N ALA A 303 6.10 18.49 0.08
CA ALA A 303 7.34 18.25 0.79
C ALA A 303 7.21 17.05 1.74
N HIS A 304 6.12 16.99 2.50
CA HIS A 304 5.82 15.85 3.37
C HIS A 304 5.62 14.55 2.58
N ALA A 305 4.86 14.57 1.48
CA ALA A 305 4.69 13.39 0.63
C ALA A 305 6.02 12.88 0.06
N LEU A 306 6.95 13.77 -0.31
CA LEU A 306 8.29 13.41 -0.75
C LEU A 306 9.12 12.76 0.38
N LEU A 307 8.97 13.22 1.63
CA LEU A 307 9.62 12.62 2.80
C LEU A 307 9.06 11.23 3.10
N CYS A 308 7.73 11.03 3.03
CA CYS A 308 7.12 9.70 3.16
C CYS A 308 7.61 8.73 2.08
N GLU A 309 7.69 9.19 0.81
CA GLU A 309 8.24 8.41 -0.29
C GLU A 309 9.71 8.05 -0.03
N ALA A 310 10.50 9.01 0.45
CA ALA A 310 11.91 8.81 0.74
C ALA A 310 12.14 7.82 1.91
N ALA A 311 11.32 7.88 2.95
CA ALA A 311 11.37 6.94 4.08
C ALA A 311 11.07 5.48 3.65
N GLY A 312 10.22 5.29 2.63
CA GLY A 312 9.90 3.96 2.09
C GLY A 312 10.92 3.38 1.10
N ARG A 313 12.02 4.08 0.82
CA ARG A 313 13.11 3.59 -0.05
C ARG A 313 13.96 2.53 0.68
N PRO A 314 14.84 1.79 -0.03
CA PRO A 314 15.73 0.83 0.62
C PRO A 314 16.51 1.45 1.77
N ALA A 315 16.58 0.77 2.93
CA ALA A 315 17.10 1.30 4.18
C ALA A 315 18.50 1.93 4.09
N LEU A 316 19.38 1.39 3.23
CA LEU A 316 20.72 1.92 2.98
C LEU A 316 20.76 3.38 2.48
N TRP A 317 19.63 3.93 2.03
CA TRP A 317 19.53 5.33 1.57
C TRP A 317 19.33 6.30 2.73
N LEU A 318 18.76 5.84 3.85
CA LEU A 318 18.35 6.68 4.96
C LEU A 318 19.54 7.44 5.60
N PRO A 319 20.68 6.79 5.92
CA PRO A 319 21.82 7.51 6.49
C PRO A 319 22.35 8.58 5.54
N VAL A 320 22.50 8.25 4.24
CA VAL A 320 22.98 9.20 3.23
C VAL A 320 22.03 10.39 3.10
N LEU A 321 20.71 10.15 3.04
CA LEU A 321 19.74 11.22 2.90
C LEU A 321 19.73 12.17 4.10
N VAL A 322 19.80 11.64 5.32
CA VAL A 322 19.89 12.48 6.52
C VAL A 322 21.16 13.32 6.50
N GLU A 323 22.31 12.75 6.15
CA GLU A 323 23.58 13.51 6.06
C GLU A 323 23.45 14.67 5.06
N ARG A 324 22.83 14.43 3.91
CA ARG A 324 22.59 15.46 2.90
C ARG A 324 21.61 16.55 3.37
N LEU A 325 20.55 16.17 4.10
CA LEU A 325 19.62 17.13 4.68
C LEU A 325 20.30 18.00 5.75
N GLU A 326 21.16 17.42 6.59
CA GLU A 326 21.96 18.15 7.59
C GLU A 326 22.95 19.11 6.92
N GLN A 327 23.66 18.66 5.88
CA GLN A 327 24.55 19.51 5.07
C GLN A 327 23.80 20.69 4.41
N ALA A 328 22.52 20.51 4.10
CA ALA A 328 21.65 21.57 3.57
C ALA A 328 20.96 22.43 4.65
N GLY A 329 21.23 22.20 5.95
CA GLY A 329 20.61 22.94 7.05
C GLY A 329 19.13 22.59 7.30
N MET A 330 18.65 21.46 6.78
CA MET A 330 17.24 21.05 6.81
C MET A 330 16.93 20.13 8.01
N GLY A 331 17.34 20.53 9.21
CA GLY A 331 17.21 19.71 10.43
C GLY A 331 15.77 19.34 10.81
N ALA A 332 14.80 20.20 10.50
CA ALA A 332 13.37 19.88 10.68
C ALA A 332 12.93 18.73 9.77
N ASP A 333 13.38 18.71 8.52
CA ASP A 333 13.07 17.64 7.57
C ASP A 333 13.77 16.33 7.94
N VAL A 334 14.91 16.36 8.64
CA VAL A 334 15.52 15.16 9.24
C VAL A 334 14.61 14.55 10.31
N ALA A 335 14.05 15.39 11.18
CA ALA A 335 13.12 14.93 12.21
C ALA A 335 11.85 14.32 11.61
N ASP A 336 11.28 14.97 10.58
CA ASP A 336 10.13 14.46 9.82
C ASP A 336 10.47 13.13 9.14
N LEU A 337 11.63 13.02 8.48
CA LEU A 337 12.07 11.79 7.82
C LEU A 337 12.22 10.62 8.79
N LEU A 338 12.85 10.83 9.94
CA LEU A 338 13.03 9.79 10.96
C LEU A 338 11.70 9.38 11.59
N TRP A 339 10.78 10.34 11.75
CA TRP A 339 9.41 10.05 12.19
C TRP A 339 8.68 9.14 11.21
N GLU A 340 8.76 9.44 9.91
CA GLU A 340 8.17 8.59 8.87
C GLU A 340 8.84 7.20 8.82
N ALA A 341 10.16 7.13 8.98
CA ALA A 341 10.89 5.87 9.05
C ALA A 341 10.49 5.03 10.29
N ALA A 342 10.18 5.66 11.43
CA ALA A 342 9.71 4.97 12.63
C ALA A 342 8.33 4.30 12.44
N ASN A 343 7.52 4.78 11.49
CA ASN A 343 6.21 4.23 11.14
C ASN A 343 6.28 3.06 10.13
N LEU A 344 7.48 2.68 9.66
CA LEU A 344 7.64 1.55 8.77
C LEU A 344 7.21 0.21 9.43
N PRO A 345 6.83 -0.80 8.62
CA PRO A 345 6.61 -2.15 9.14
C PRO A 345 7.84 -2.68 9.89
N PRO A 346 7.68 -3.65 10.82
CA PRO A 346 8.76 -4.07 11.72
C PRO A 346 10.07 -4.51 11.05
N GLY A 347 9.99 -5.20 9.90
CA GLY A 347 11.17 -5.61 9.12
C GLY A 347 11.93 -4.40 8.55
N PRO A 348 11.32 -3.58 7.68
CA PRO A 348 11.95 -2.37 7.17
C PRO A 348 12.41 -1.37 8.24
N LEU A 349 11.72 -1.30 9.39
CA LEU A 349 12.19 -0.52 10.55
C LEU A 349 13.53 -1.05 11.09
N ALA A 350 13.66 -2.37 11.23
CA ALA A 350 14.90 -2.98 11.69
C ALA A 350 16.04 -2.78 10.67
N GLU A 351 15.75 -2.89 9.37
CA GLU A 351 16.72 -2.59 8.30
C GLU A 351 17.16 -1.11 8.34
N ALA A 352 16.23 -0.17 8.60
CA ALA A 352 16.54 1.25 8.74
C ALA A 352 17.43 1.53 9.97
N ALA A 353 17.13 0.89 11.10
CA ALA A 353 17.97 0.95 12.29
C ALA A 353 19.36 0.35 12.05
N GLU A 354 19.46 -0.76 11.31
CA GLU A 354 20.72 -1.37 10.90
C GLU A 354 21.55 -0.44 10.04
N ALA A 355 20.94 0.17 9.01
CA ALA A 355 21.62 1.09 8.13
C ALA A 355 22.17 2.31 8.88
N LEU A 356 21.39 2.87 9.82
CA LEU A 356 21.85 3.98 10.67
C LEU A 356 23.00 3.55 11.60
N ALA A 357 22.88 2.37 12.23
CA ALA A 357 23.93 1.84 13.09
C ALA A 357 25.23 1.55 12.32
N ALA A 358 25.13 0.92 11.15
CA ALA A 358 26.26 0.63 10.27
C ALA A 358 26.95 1.91 9.76
N ALA A 359 26.20 2.99 9.60
CA ALA A 359 26.73 4.31 9.26
C ALA A 359 27.28 5.11 10.47
N GLY A 360 27.34 4.52 11.67
CA GLY A 360 27.83 5.20 12.88
C GLY A 360 26.85 6.23 13.46
N ARG A 361 25.58 6.25 13.01
CA ARG A 361 24.56 7.24 13.36
C ARG A 361 23.71 6.75 14.54
N ALA A 362 24.38 6.48 15.67
CA ALA A 362 23.77 5.87 16.85
C ALA A 362 22.65 6.72 17.47
N GLU A 363 22.79 8.04 17.46
CA GLU A 363 21.77 8.95 18.00
C GLU A 363 20.47 8.91 17.16
N ASP A 364 20.58 8.90 15.84
CA ASP A 364 19.44 8.76 14.93
C ASP A 364 18.74 7.43 15.09
N CYS A 365 19.52 6.35 15.16
CA CYS A 365 19.00 5.01 15.44
C CYS A 365 18.21 5.02 16.77
N GLY A 366 18.77 5.63 17.82
CA GLY A 366 18.08 5.78 19.10
C GLY A 366 16.81 6.63 19.00
N ARG A 367 16.82 7.73 18.24
CA ARG A 367 15.63 8.58 18.01
C ARG A 367 14.51 7.79 17.33
N LEU A 368 14.84 7.09 16.25
CA LEU A 368 13.92 6.24 15.49
C LEU A 368 13.32 5.13 16.36
N LEU A 369 14.15 4.44 17.16
CA LEU A 369 13.68 3.38 18.05
C LEU A 369 12.80 3.90 19.20
N ARG A 370 13.13 5.07 19.76
CA ARG A 370 12.27 5.71 20.78
C ARG A 370 10.91 6.12 20.21
N GLN A 371 10.85 6.61 18.97
CA GLN A 371 9.59 6.91 18.30
C GLN A 371 8.77 5.64 18.05
N ALA A 372 9.42 4.55 17.61
CA ALA A 372 8.77 3.26 17.41
C ALA A 372 8.18 2.65 18.71
N ALA A 373 8.57 3.13 19.89
CA ALA A 373 7.98 2.70 21.15
C ALA A 373 6.50 3.12 21.33
N ALA A 374 5.97 4.02 20.51
CA ALA A 374 4.56 4.40 20.51
C ALA A 374 3.64 3.35 19.82
N ARG A 375 4.21 2.38 19.10
CA ARG A 375 3.48 1.35 18.35
C ARG A 375 2.72 0.38 19.25
N PRO A 376 1.66 -0.30 18.81
CA PRO A 376 1.00 -1.35 19.59
C PRO A 376 1.96 -2.42 20.11
N ALA A 377 1.69 -3.02 21.28
CA ALA A 377 2.61 -3.97 21.93
C ALA A 377 3.04 -5.15 21.02
N GLY A 378 2.11 -5.69 20.21
CA GLY A 378 2.43 -6.74 19.23
C GLY A 378 3.36 -6.27 18.09
N GLU A 379 3.26 -5.00 17.68
CA GLU A 379 4.18 -4.43 16.69
C GLU A 379 5.55 -4.13 17.30
N VAL A 380 5.60 -3.65 18.56
CA VAL A 380 6.85 -3.51 19.33
C VAL A 380 7.54 -4.87 19.45
N ALA A 381 6.79 -5.94 19.78
CA ALA A 381 7.30 -7.29 19.86
C ALA A 381 7.94 -7.72 18.53
N SER A 382 7.20 -7.51 17.44
CA SER A 382 7.65 -7.84 16.08
C SER A 382 8.90 -7.04 15.68
N ALA A 383 8.98 -5.76 16.04
CA ALA A 383 10.14 -4.91 15.78
C ALA A 383 11.36 -5.35 16.60
N ALA A 384 11.16 -5.68 17.89
CA ALA A 384 12.23 -6.19 18.75
C ALA A 384 12.77 -7.54 18.25
N LEU A 385 11.90 -8.44 17.76
CA LEU A 385 12.30 -9.70 17.14
C LEU A 385 13.04 -9.47 15.82
N ALA A 386 12.57 -8.54 14.97
CA ALA A 386 13.23 -8.20 13.72
C ALA A 386 14.64 -7.62 13.96
N LEU A 387 14.78 -6.70 14.92
CA LEU A 387 16.07 -6.16 15.36
C LEU A 387 16.99 -7.26 15.87
N ARG A 388 16.48 -8.18 16.70
CA ARG A 388 17.28 -9.32 17.19
C ARG A 388 17.71 -10.23 16.03
N GLY A 389 16.82 -10.51 15.07
CA GLY A 389 17.11 -11.32 13.89
C GLY A 389 18.17 -10.70 12.97
N ALA A 390 18.24 -9.37 12.92
CA ALA A 390 19.26 -8.60 12.23
C ALA A 390 20.58 -8.44 13.04
N GLY A 391 20.71 -9.09 14.21
CA GLY A 391 21.90 -8.97 15.07
C GLY A 391 21.95 -7.69 15.91
N LEU A 392 20.92 -6.84 15.85
CA LEU A 392 20.82 -5.58 16.59
C LEU A 392 20.17 -5.77 17.97
N GLY A 393 20.76 -6.66 18.79
CA GLY A 393 20.26 -6.95 20.14
C GLY A 393 20.24 -5.71 21.05
N SER A 394 21.26 -4.84 20.94
CA SER A 394 21.30 -3.56 21.66
C SER A 394 20.19 -2.61 21.22
N GLY A 395 19.85 -2.60 19.92
CA GLY A 395 18.71 -1.84 19.38
C GLY A 395 17.37 -2.35 19.89
N ALA A 396 17.18 -3.66 19.98
CA ALA A 396 15.98 -4.25 20.58
C ALA A 396 15.83 -3.85 22.05
N VAL A 397 16.93 -3.84 22.81
CA VAL A 397 16.94 -3.37 24.21
C VAL A 397 16.64 -1.87 24.30
N GLU A 398 17.15 -1.03 23.39
CA GLU A 398 16.86 0.41 23.37
C GLU A 398 15.36 0.67 23.10
N LEU A 399 14.77 -0.01 22.12
CA LEU A 399 13.33 0.05 21.83
C LEU A 399 12.50 -0.34 23.07
N LEU A 400 12.81 -1.48 23.69
CA LEU A 400 12.09 -1.94 24.87
C LEU A 400 12.34 -1.03 26.09
N SER A 401 13.51 -0.40 26.20
CA SER A 401 13.80 0.58 27.25
C SER A 401 12.91 1.82 27.10
N ALA A 402 12.69 2.27 25.87
CA ALA A 402 11.75 3.34 25.57
C ALA A 402 10.31 2.98 25.95
N VAL A 403 9.90 1.74 25.67
CA VAL A 403 8.58 1.22 26.08
C VAL A 403 8.43 1.18 27.60
N VAL A 404 9.42 0.67 28.32
CA VAL A 404 9.40 0.61 29.80
C VAL A 404 9.35 2.00 30.43
N ARG A 405 9.97 3.01 29.81
CA ARG A 405 9.87 4.41 30.27
C ARG A 405 8.49 5.01 30.02
N ALA A 406 7.90 4.73 28.85
CA ALA A 406 6.67 5.37 28.40
C ALA A 406 5.39 4.72 28.96
N ARG A 407 5.44 3.43 29.36
CA ARG A 407 4.25 2.64 29.69
C ARG A 407 4.19 2.16 31.13
N ARG A 408 3.01 1.70 31.52
CA ARG A 408 2.83 0.95 32.76
C ARG A 408 3.52 -0.42 32.65
N PRO A 409 3.97 -1.02 33.77
CA PRO A 409 4.63 -2.34 33.74
C PRO A 409 3.80 -3.43 33.06
N GLU A 410 2.48 -3.42 33.25
CA GLU A 410 1.53 -4.35 32.63
C GLU A 410 1.54 -4.23 31.10
N GLU A 411 1.39 -3.01 30.58
CA GLU A 411 1.40 -2.70 29.15
C GLU A 411 2.76 -2.97 28.49
N ALA A 412 3.85 -2.77 29.22
CA ALA A 412 5.20 -3.08 28.73
C ALA A 412 5.43 -4.60 28.66
N ALA A 413 4.89 -5.36 29.61
CA ALA A 413 4.95 -6.81 29.62
C ALA A 413 4.17 -7.45 28.45
N GLU A 414 3.13 -6.79 27.92
CA GLU A 414 2.42 -7.27 26.72
C GLU A 414 3.35 -7.42 25.50
N ALA A 415 4.43 -6.65 25.44
CA ALA A 415 5.40 -6.74 24.34
C ALA A 415 6.09 -8.11 24.26
N VAL A 416 6.10 -8.92 25.32
CA VAL A 416 6.71 -10.26 25.27
C VAL A 416 5.73 -11.36 24.86
N ALA A 417 4.43 -11.07 24.72
CA ALA A 417 3.39 -12.08 24.49
C ALA A 417 3.57 -12.85 23.18
N ALA A 418 4.13 -12.21 22.15
CA ALA A 418 4.33 -12.84 20.83
C ALA A 418 5.39 -13.96 20.85
N ASP A 419 6.46 -13.78 21.64
CA ASP A 419 7.50 -14.78 21.85
C ASP A 419 8.14 -14.56 23.23
N PRO A 420 7.56 -15.14 24.29
CA PRO A 420 8.03 -14.92 25.66
C PRO A 420 9.46 -15.40 25.87
N ALA A 421 9.88 -16.49 25.21
CA ALA A 421 11.21 -17.06 25.36
C ALA A 421 12.28 -16.11 24.78
N ALA A 422 11.99 -15.50 23.62
CA ALA A 422 12.88 -14.54 23.00
C ALA A 422 12.90 -13.17 23.66
N LEU A 423 11.72 -12.66 24.06
CA LEU A 423 11.54 -11.26 24.42
C LEU A 423 11.63 -10.98 25.92
N THR A 424 11.34 -11.96 26.78
CA THR A 424 11.47 -11.78 28.25
C THR A 424 12.88 -11.36 28.67
N PRO A 425 13.97 -12.02 28.21
CA PRO A 425 15.32 -11.60 28.59
C PRO A 425 15.65 -10.17 28.13
N LEU A 426 15.18 -9.78 26.93
CA LEU A 426 15.39 -8.44 26.38
C LEU A 426 14.62 -7.37 27.16
N LEU A 427 13.36 -7.66 27.53
CA LEU A 427 12.55 -6.74 28.33
C LEU A 427 13.11 -6.56 29.74
N LEU A 428 13.59 -7.63 30.37
CA LEU A 428 14.23 -7.55 31.68
C LEU A 428 15.55 -6.77 31.62
N ALA A 429 16.36 -6.98 30.59
CA ALA A 429 17.57 -6.19 30.34
C ALA A 429 17.24 -4.71 30.13
N ALA A 430 16.20 -4.41 29.35
CA ALA A 430 15.71 -3.05 29.13
C ALA A 430 15.21 -2.40 30.44
N ALA A 431 14.43 -3.12 31.25
CA ALA A 431 13.95 -2.62 32.52
C ALA A 431 15.10 -2.37 33.51
N ALA A 432 16.11 -3.24 33.55
CA ALA A 432 17.33 -3.05 34.32
C ALA A 432 18.08 -1.78 33.94
N ARG A 433 18.15 -1.45 32.63
CA ARG A 433 18.75 -0.19 32.14
C ARG A 433 17.97 1.05 32.55
N VAL A 434 16.68 0.93 32.87
CA VAL A 434 15.85 2.05 33.32
C VAL A 434 15.97 2.25 34.83
N SER A 435 15.72 1.20 35.64
CA SER A 435 16.00 1.18 37.08
C SER A 435 15.72 -0.21 37.69
N ASP A 436 16.33 -0.50 38.85
CA ASP A 436 16.04 -1.71 39.62
C ASP A 436 14.57 -1.85 40.02
N ARG A 437 13.89 -0.72 40.30
CA ARG A 437 12.46 -0.72 40.60
C ARG A 437 11.65 -1.20 39.39
N ARG A 438 11.90 -0.63 38.20
CA ARG A 438 11.21 -1.04 36.98
C ARG A 438 11.46 -2.50 36.63
N ARG A 439 12.67 -2.99 36.83
CA ARG A 439 12.99 -4.41 36.66
C ARG A 439 12.12 -5.29 37.56
N ARG A 440 12.06 -5.00 38.87
CA ARG A 440 11.23 -5.76 39.83
C ARG A 440 9.73 -5.68 39.50
N ASP A 441 9.23 -4.52 39.07
CA ASP A 441 7.83 -4.36 38.68
C ASP A 441 7.47 -5.27 37.49
N ILE A 442 8.32 -5.29 36.45
CA ILE A 442 8.16 -6.16 35.28
C ILE A 442 8.28 -7.64 35.65
N GLU A 443 9.28 -8.03 36.45
CA GLU A 443 9.41 -9.40 36.97
C GLU A 443 8.14 -9.85 37.69
N GLY A 444 7.58 -8.99 38.54
CA GLY A 444 6.35 -9.25 39.26
C GLY A 444 5.14 -9.45 38.33
N VAL A 445 4.99 -8.60 37.31
CA VAL A 445 3.92 -8.75 36.30
C VAL A 445 4.07 -10.06 35.53
N LEU A 446 5.26 -10.37 35.03
CA LEU A 446 5.52 -11.58 34.24
C LEU A 446 5.33 -12.85 35.07
N ALA A 447 5.66 -12.84 36.37
CA ALA A 447 5.43 -13.95 37.27
C ALA A 447 3.93 -14.23 37.49
N ARG A 448 3.09 -13.18 37.57
CA ARG A 448 1.64 -13.31 37.73
C ARG A 448 0.92 -13.80 36.46
N GLY A 449 1.49 -13.52 35.28
CA GLY A 449 0.91 -13.88 33.97
C GLY A 449 1.25 -15.30 33.47
N ARG A 450 2.14 -16.03 34.14
CA ARG A 450 2.42 -17.43 33.78
C ARG A 450 1.32 -18.33 34.34
N PRO A 451 0.59 -19.12 33.53
CA PRO A 451 -0.27 -20.16 34.08
C PRO A 451 0.61 -21.09 34.93
N ALA A 452 0.17 -21.41 36.14
CA ALA A 452 0.86 -22.35 37.00
C ALA A 452 0.97 -23.69 36.25
N ALA A 453 2.17 -24.00 35.74
CA ALA A 453 2.46 -25.33 35.25
C ALA A 453 2.28 -26.30 36.42
N GLY A 454 1.42 -27.31 36.21
CA GLY A 454 0.91 -28.20 37.24
C GLY A 454 2.01 -28.84 38.09
N ARG A 455 1.66 -29.03 39.36
CA ARG A 455 2.23 -30.11 40.17
C ARG A 455 1.60 -31.43 39.78
#